data_AF-A0AAW2F9Q6-F1
#
_entry.id   AF-A0AAW2F9Q6-F1
#
_cell.length_a   1.000
_cell.length_b   1.000
_cell.length_c   1.000
_cell.angle_alpha   90.00
_cell.angle_beta   90.00
_cell.angle_gamma   90.00
#
_symmetry.space_group_name_H-M   'P 1'
#
loop_
_entity.id
_entity.type
_entity.pdbx_description
1 polymer ?
#
loop_
_entity_poly.entity_id
_entity_poly.type
_entity_poly.pdbx_seq_one_letter_code
_entity_poly.pdbx_strand_id
1 'polypeptide(L)'
;MWTTTKTTKYGVAVYNWRGDTRYGLPLEIGETVQILEECAGWYRGFSTKNRAVKGIFPSSYVHLKPCKIDNEGLFESVIPLEDPVVREVTLVLREWGGIWKRLYVEREEYKFNALRKVMRELLEWRRQLLAGTLTTDQTRELKLRIINKVDWGNR
;
A
#
# COMPACT_ATOMS: atom_id res chain seq x y z
N MET A 1 -6.65 5.51 28.44
CA MET A 1 -7.89 5.97 27.78
C MET A 1 -7.57 6.17 26.31
N TRP A 2 -8.50 5.86 25.39
CA TRP A 2 -8.29 6.11 23.96
C TRP A 2 -8.26 7.60 23.66
N THR A 3 -7.32 8.03 22.82
CA THR A 3 -7.16 9.43 22.43
C THR A 3 -7.07 9.54 20.91
N THR A 4 -7.82 10.46 20.32
CA THR A 4 -7.79 10.72 18.88
C THR A 4 -6.39 11.17 18.46
N THR A 5 -5.82 10.50 17.47
CA THR A 5 -4.52 10.90 16.92
C THR A 5 -4.66 12.19 16.13
N LYS A 6 -3.66 13.08 16.18
CA LYS A 6 -3.64 14.32 15.40
C LYS A 6 -2.74 14.23 14.18
N THR A 7 -1.56 13.63 14.32
CA THR A 7 -0.54 13.55 13.26
C THR A 7 -0.30 12.10 12.80
N THR A 8 -0.45 11.14 13.70
CA THR A 8 -0.28 9.71 13.45
C THR A 8 -1.54 9.13 12.82
N LYS A 9 -1.74 9.42 11.53
CA LYS A 9 -2.96 9.07 10.78
C LYS A 9 -2.78 7.98 9.75
N TYR A 10 -1.56 7.72 9.30
CA TYR A 10 -1.29 6.77 8.23
C TYR A 10 -0.08 5.91 8.54
N GLY A 11 -0.19 4.62 8.23
CA GLY A 11 0.91 3.69 8.42
C GLY A 11 0.80 2.47 7.53
N VAL A 12 1.87 1.68 7.54
CA VAL A 12 1.96 0.39 6.86
C VAL A 12 2.33 -0.69 7.88
N ALA A 13 1.64 -1.81 7.84
CA ALA A 13 1.96 -2.96 8.65
C ALA A 13 3.33 -3.53 8.25
N VAL A 14 4.24 -3.68 9.22
CA VAL A 14 5.58 -4.25 8.99
C VAL A 14 5.65 -5.75 9.28
N TYR A 15 4.59 -6.31 9.86
CA TYR A 15 4.49 -7.73 10.16
C TYR A 15 3.04 -8.20 10.15
N ASN A 16 2.84 -9.51 9.96
CA ASN A 16 1.50 -10.10 10.03
C ASN A 16 1.02 -10.16 11.47
N TRP A 17 -0.20 -9.70 11.74
CA TRP A 17 -0.84 -9.83 13.05
C TRP A 17 -2.22 -10.46 12.88
N ARG A 18 -2.50 -11.53 13.62
CA ARG A 18 -3.71 -12.35 13.41
C ARG A 18 -4.99 -11.71 13.91
N GLY A 19 -4.91 -10.71 14.79
CA GLY A 19 -6.11 -10.13 15.39
C GLY A 19 -6.71 -10.95 16.53
N ASP A 20 -5.93 -11.83 17.17
CA ASP A 20 -6.37 -12.75 18.24
C ASP A 20 -6.66 -12.01 19.57
N THR A 21 -7.51 -11.00 19.53
CA THR A 21 -7.93 -10.17 20.66
C THR A 21 -9.30 -9.58 20.37
N ARG A 22 -10.06 -9.24 21.41
CA ARG A 22 -11.36 -8.59 21.26
C ARG A 22 -11.23 -7.29 20.47
N TYR A 23 -12.01 -7.17 19.40
CA TYR A 23 -11.94 -6.04 18.44
C TYR A 23 -10.62 -5.92 17.67
N GLY A 24 -9.80 -6.98 17.65
CA GLY A 24 -8.56 -7.01 16.88
C GLY A 24 -8.84 -6.88 15.38
N LEU A 25 -8.12 -5.97 14.73
CA LEU A 25 -8.08 -5.88 13.26
C LEU A 25 -6.86 -6.64 12.75
N PRO A 26 -7.03 -7.80 12.09
CA PRO A 26 -5.90 -8.51 11.49
C PRO A 26 -5.13 -7.61 10.52
N LEU A 27 -3.80 -7.73 10.52
CA LEU A 27 -2.92 -7.00 9.63
C LEU A 27 -2.11 -7.96 8.78
N GLU A 28 -2.04 -7.69 7.49
CA GLU A 28 -1.08 -8.32 6.58
C GLU A 28 0.14 -7.42 6.38
N ILE A 29 1.33 -8.00 6.33
CA ILE A 29 2.55 -7.25 6.02
C ILE A 29 2.40 -6.45 4.72
N GLY A 30 2.78 -5.17 4.77
CA GLY A 30 2.63 -4.22 3.68
C GLY A 30 1.21 -3.68 3.51
N GLU A 31 0.24 -4.07 4.34
CA GLU A 31 -1.08 -3.46 4.35
C GLU A 31 -1.05 -2.06 4.93
N THR A 32 -1.74 -1.13 4.29
CA THR A 32 -1.81 0.26 4.74
C THR A 32 -3.05 0.47 5.59
N VAL A 33 -2.89 1.20 6.69
CA VAL A 33 -3.93 1.47 7.68
C VAL A 33 -4.09 2.96 7.89
N GLN A 34 -5.33 3.38 8.15
CA GLN A 34 -5.60 4.70 8.69
C GLN A 34 -5.81 4.56 10.20
N ILE A 35 -5.10 5.37 10.97
CA ILE A 35 -5.11 5.37 12.43
C ILE A 35 -6.03 6.51 12.87
N LEU A 36 -6.95 6.19 13.79
CA LEU A 36 -7.94 7.14 14.31
C LEU A 36 -7.62 7.53 15.76
N GLU A 37 -7.24 6.54 16.57
CA GLU A 37 -7.02 6.70 18.01
C GLU A 37 -5.82 5.86 18.46
N GLU A 38 -5.25 6.22 19.59
CA GLU A 38 -4.18 5.48 20.26
C GLU A 38 -4.47 5.28 21.76
N CYS A 39 -3.96 4.19 22.32
CA CYS A 39 -4.01 3.90 23.75
C CYS A 39 -2.90 2.91 24.12
N ALA A 40 -1.93 3.33 24.96
CA ALA A 40 -0.95 2.45 25.60
C ALA A 40 -0.29 1.40 24.67
N GLY A 41 0.26 1.84 23.54
CA GLY A 41 0.92 0.94 22.58
C GLY A 41 -0.02 0.24 21.60
N TRP A 42 -1.31 0.62 21.59
CA TRP A 42 -2.29 0.17 20.61
C TRP A 42 -2.77 1.34 19.77
N TYR A 43 -3.02 1.05 18.50
CA TYR A 43 -3.78 1.89 17.60
C TYR A 43 -5.17 1.32 17.40
N ARG A 44 -6.14 2.19 17.12
CA ARG A 44 -7.44 1.84 16.58
C ARG A 44 -7.59 2.53 15.23
N GLY A 45 -8.06 1.76 14.26
CA GLY A 45 -8.13 2.23 12.89
C GLY A 45 -8.84 1.25 11.97
N PHE A 46 -8.59 1.38 10.68
CA PHE A 46 -9.09 0.47 9.66
C PHE A 46 -8.06 0.27 8.55
N SER A 47 -8.17 -0.85 7.84
CA SER A 47 -7.40 -1.09 6.62
C SER A 47 -7.89 -0.17 5.51
N THR A 48 -6.99 0.44 4.75
CA THR A 48 -7.38 1.24 3.59
C THR A 48 -8.03 0.39 2.48
N LYS A 49 -7.87 -0.94 2.51
CA LYS A 49 -8.59 -1.87 1.62
C LYS A 49 -10.05 -2.06 2.05
N ASN A 50 -10.35 -1.99 3.35
CA ASN A 50 -11.69 -2.17 3.89
C ASN A 50 -11.94 -1.17 5.04
N ARG A 51 -12.52 -0.02 4.70
CA ARG A 51 -12.78 1.07 5.64
C ARG A 51 -13.97 0.83 6.57
N ALA A 52 -14.82 -0.14 6.24
CA ALA A 52 -16.03 -0.43 7.01
C ALA A 52 -15.73 -1.12 8.34
N VAL A 53 -14.64 -1.89 8.40
CA VAL A 53 -14.26 -2.64 9.59
C VAL A 53 -13.21 -1.85 10.37
N LYS A 54 -13.58 -1.43 11.58
CA LYS A 54 -12.67 -0.78 12.53
C LYS A 54 -12.25 -1.77 13.60
N GLY A 55 -11.00 -1.71 14.00
CA GLY A 55 -10.49 -2.51 15.10
C GLY A 55 -9.16 -1.99 15.63
N ILE A 56 -8.62 -2.70 16.60
CA ILE A 56 -7.38 -2.35 17.29
C ILE A 56 -6.23 -3.21 16.78
N PHE A 57 -5.02 -2.66 16.77
CA PHE A 57 -3.79 -3.36 16.39
C PHE A 57 -2.59 -2.78 17.15
N PRO A 58 -1.54 -3.56 17.42
CA PRO A 58 -0.37 -3.06 18.14
C PRO A 58 0.36 -1.98 17.35
N SER A 59 0.78 -0.91 18.01
CA SER A 59 1.55 0.16 17.35
C SER A 59 2.91 -0.34 16.84
N SER A 60 3.52 -1.31 17.53
CA SER A 60 4.79 -1.93 17.15
C SER A 60 4.75 -2.68 15.82
N TYR A 61 3.56 -2.99 15.31
CA TYR A 61 3.38 -3.68 14.03
C TYR A 61 3.17 -2.71 12.86
N VAL A 62 3.18 -1.39 13.13
CA VAL A 62 2.89 -0.37 12.12
C VAL A 62 4.05 0.61 12.03
N HIS A 63 4.59 0.75 10.82
CA HIS A 63 5.49 1.85 10.49
C HIS A 63 4.67 3.05 10.00
N LEU A 64 4.79 4.17 10.71
CA LEU A 64 4.10 5.41 10.36
C LEU A 64 4.66 5.96 9.05
N LYS A 65 3.77 6.37 8.15
CA LYS A 65 4.13 6.99 6.86
C LYS A 65 3.65 8.43 6.83
N PRO A 66 4.41 9.33 6.18
CA PRO A 66 4.00 10.72 6.05
C PRO A 66 2.71 10.85 5.23
N CYS A 67 1.79 11.68 5.72
CA CYS A 67 0.52 11.96 5.07
C CYS A 67 0.12 13.44 5.28
N LYS A 68 -0.61 13.99 4.32
CA LYS A 68 -1.34 15.24 4.46
C LYS A 68 -2.73 14.95 4.99
N ILE A 69 -3.18 15.73 5.96
CA ILE A 69 -4.55 15.70 6.46
C ILE A 69 -5.30 16.86 5.80
N ASP A 70 -6.47 16.57 5.24
CA ASP A 70 -7.37 17.55 4.65
C ASP A 70 -8.75 17.45 5.34
N ASN A 71 -9.45 18.58 5.50
CA ASN A 71 -10.74 18.68 6.19
C ASN A 71 -10.76 18.08 7.61
N GLU A 72 -9.96 18.62 8.54
CA GLU A 72 -9.94 18.18 9.94
C GLU A 72 -11.35 18.05 10.55
N GLY A 73 -11.61 16.95 11.25
CA GLY A 73 -12.90 16.68 11.90
C GLY A 73 -13.66 15.49 11.29
N LEU A 74 -14.98 15.62 11.13
CA LEU A 74 -15.87 14.53 10.72
C LEU A 74 -15.63 14.01 9.29
N PHE A 75 -15.00 14.83 8.43
CA PHE A 75 -14.72 14.52 7.03
C PHE A 75 -13.22 14.43 6.74
N GLU A 76 -12.43 14.07 7.75
CA GLU A 76 -10.97 13.97 7.66
C GLU A 76 -10.53 13.04 6.51
N SER A 77 -9.76 13.61 5.59
CA SER A 77 -9.14 12.90 4.48
C SER A 77 -7.64 12.77 4.73
N VAL A 78 -7.16 11.53 4.75
CA VAL A 78 -5.75 11.20 4.98
C VAL A 78 -5.11 10.82 3.64
N ILE A 79 -4.27 11.70 3.13
CA ILE A 79 -3.65 11.58 1.81
C ILE A 79 -2.17 11.22 2.00
N PRO A 80 -1.72 10.02 1.58
CA PRO A 80 -0.30 9.66 1.65
C PRO A 80 0.57 10.64 0.85
N LEU A 81 1.73 11.01 1.41
CA LEU A 81 2.71 11.84 0.69
C LEU A 81 3.64 11.02 -0.23
N GLU A 82 3.45 9.69 -0.27
CA GLU A 82 4.14 8.83 -1.22
C GLU A 82 3.77 9.18 -2.66
N ASP A 83 4.76 9.08 -3.55
CA ASP A 83 4.57 9.31 -4.97
C ASP A 83 3.40 8.48 -5.53
N PRO A 84 2.40 9.11 -6.18
CA PRO A 84 1.25 8.40 -6.72
C PRO A 84 1.62 7.27 -7.66
N VAL A 85 2.69 7.42 -8.47
CA VAL A 85 3.15 6.37 -9.39
C VAL A 85 3.73 5.18 -8.63
N VAL A 86 4.49 5.43 -7.55
CA VAL A 86 5.00 4.36 -6.68
C VAL A 86 3.86 3.59 -6.01
N ARG A 87 2.83 4.32 -5.54
CA ARG A 87 1.64 3.73 -4.95
C ARG A 87 0.88 2.90 -5.99
N GLU A 88 0.66 3.44 -7.18
CA GLU A 88 -0.08 2.78 -8.26
C GLU A 88 0.59 1.47 -8.68
N VAL A 89 1.91 1.47 -8.89
CA VAL A 89 2.66 0.24 -9.18
C VAL A 89 2.47 -0.80 -8.08
N THR A 90 2.42 -0.38 -6.81
CA THR A 90 2.17 -1.30 -5.69
C THR A 90 0.80 -1.98 -5.80
N LEU A 91 -0.24 -1.24 -6.19
CA LEU A 91 -1.60 -1.74 -6.33
C LEU A 91 -1.71 -2.68 -7.54
N VAL A 92 -1.21 -2.25 -8.70
CA VAL A 92 -1.22 -3.03 -9.94
C VAL A 92 -0.47 -4.36 -9.76
N LEU A 93 0.69 -4.36 -9.11
CA LEU A 93 1.44 -5.59 -8.84
C LEU A 93 0.66 -6.57 -7.94
N ARG A 94 -0.20 -6.09 -7.02
CA ARG A 94 -1.05 -6.97 -6.21
C ARG A 94 -2.16 -7.60 -7.04
N GLU A 95 -2.81 -6.79 -7.87
CA GLU A 95 -3.87 -7.26 -8.78
C GLU A 95 -3.31 -8.28 -9.78
N TRP A 96 -2.23 -7.92 -10.48
CA TRP A 96 -1.55 -8.80 -11.41
C TRP A 96 -0.98 -10.04 -10.72
N GLY A 97 -0.56 -9.95 -9.46
CA GLY A 97 -0.16 -11.12 -8.68
C GLY A 97 -1.29 -12.14 -8.51
N GLY A 98 -2.53 -11.69 -8.37
CA GLY A 98 -3.71 -12.57 -8.38
C GLY A 98 -3.95 -13.22 -9.75
N ILE A 99 -3.85 -12.44 -10.83
CA ILE A 99 -3.98 -12.95 -12.21
C ILE A 99 -2.88 -13.97 -12.52
N TRP A 100 -1.64 -13.63 -12.19
CA TRP A 100 -0.45 -14.46 -12.42
C TRP A 100 -0.57 -15.84 -11.75
N LYS A 101 -1.09 -15.89 -10.52
CA LYS A 101 -1.36 -17.16 -9.83
C LYS A 101 -2.44 -18.00 -10.53
N ARG A 102 -3.50 -17.37 -11.05
CA ARG A 102 -4.55 -18.07 -11.81
C ARG A 102 -4.01 -18.67 -13.11
N LEU A 103 -3.23 -17.91 -13.87
CA LEU A 103 -2.59 -18.37 -15.11
C LEU A 103 -1.72 -19.61 -14.88
N TYR A 104 -1.05 -19.71 -13.73
CA TYR A 104 -0.29 -20.91 -13.36
C TYR A 104 -1.19 -22.14 -13.21
N VAL A 105 -2.29 -22.01 -12.47
CA VAL A 105 -3.25 -23.11 -12.24
C VAL A 105 -3.91 -23.54 -13.55
N GLU A 106 -4.24 -22.58 -14.41
CA GLU A 106 -4.85 -22.80 -15.73
C GLU A 106 -3.85 -23.28 -16.79
N ARG A 107 -2.56 -23.38 -16.45
CA ARG A 107 -1.46 -23.81 -17.35
C ARG A 107 -1.27 -22.92 -18.59
N GLU A 108 -1.60 -21.63 -18.48
CA GLU A 108 -1.39 -20.61 -19.51
C GLU A 108 0.08 -20.12 -19.55
N GLU A 109 1.00 -21.02 -19.91
CA GLU A 109 2.45 -20.84 -19.72
C GLU A 109 3.02 -19.58 -20.38
N TYR A 110 2.58 -19.25 -21.60
CA TYR A 110 3.03 -18.05 -22.31
C TYR A 110 2.64 -16.77 -21.56
N LYS A 111 1.35 -16.63 -21.20
CA LYS A 111 0.83 -15.46 -20.48
C LYS A 111 1.44 -15.36 -19.08
N PHE A 112 1.59 -16.48 -18.38
CA PHE A 112 2.23 -16.55 -17.08
C PHE A 112 3.66 -15.99 -17.12
N ASN A 113 4.47 -16.43 -18.09
CA ASN A 113 5.84 -15.97 -18.25
C ASN A 113 5.92 -14.52 -18.71
N ALA A 114 5.03 -14.09 -19.62
CA ALA A 114 4.94 -12.71 -20.07
C ALA A 114 4.62 -11.76 -18.90
N LEU A 115 3.55 -12.04 -18.15
CA LEU A 115 3.14 -11.22 -17.01
C LEU A 115 4.23 -11.16 -15.93
N ARG A 116 4.90 -12.30 -15.66
CA ARG A 116 6.05 -12.34 -14.73
C ARG A 116 7.16 -11.37 -15.11
N LYS A 117 7.50 -11.26 -16.40
CA LYS A 117 8.55 -10.34 -16.88
C LYS A 117 8.15 -8.89 -16.65
N VAL A 118 6.93 -8.52 -17.05
CA VAL A 118 6.39 -7.16 -16.89
C VAL A 118 6.31 -6.77 -15.41
N MET A 119 5.83 -7.67 -14.54
CA MET A 119 5.80 -7.44 -13.10
C MET A 119 7.20 -7.19 -12.50
N ARG A 120 8.22 -7.92 -12.95
CA ARG A 120 9.61 -7.72 -12.50
C ARG A 120 10.17 -6.38 -12.95
N GLU A 121 9.89 -5.96 -14.18
CA GLU A 121 10.28 -4.64 -14.69
C GLU A 121 9.64 -3.52 -13.86
N LEU A 122 8.34 -3.60 -13.60
CA LEU A 122 7.64 -2.62 -12.77
C LEU A 122 8.19 -2.56 -11.33
N LEU A 123 8.51 -3.72 -10.74
CA LEU A 123 9.11 -3.79 -9.40
C LEU A 123 10.47 -3.07 -9.35
N GLU A 124 11.29 -3.28 -10.38
CA GLU A 124 12.60 -2.64 -10.49
C GLU A 124 12.49 -1.12 -10.70
N TRP A 125 11.60 -0.67 -11.60
CA TRP A 125 11.37 0.76 -11.79
C TRP A 125 10.81 1.45 -10.54
N ARG A 126 9.93 0.76 -9.80
CA ARG A 126 9.45 1.24 -8.48
C ARG A 126 10.59 1.39 -7.48
N ARG A 127 11.51 0.42 -7.44
CA ARG A 127 12.70 0.47 -6.58
C ARG A 127 13.58 1.67 -6.94
N GLN A 128 13.77 1.95 -8.23
CA GLN A 128 14.54 3.11 -8.69
C GLN A 128 13.89 4.44 -8.30
N LEU A 129 12.57 4.57 -8.43
CA LEU A 129 11.85 5.77 -7.96
C LEU A 129 12.01 5.99 -6.46
N LEU A 130 11.93 4.91 -5.67
CA LEU A 130 12.10 4.97 -4.22
C LEU A 130 13.53 5.25 -3.76
N ALA A 131 14.54 4.89 -4.57
CA ALA A 131 15.94 5.15 -4.24
C ALA A 131 16.26 6.65 -4.18
N GLY A 132 15.50 7.50 -4.88
CA GLY A 132 15.69 8.95 -4.86
C GLY A 132 17.02 9.41 -5.48
N THR A 133 17.69 8.55 -6.24
CA THR A 133 19.01 8.84 -6.83
C THR A 133 18.94 9.40 -8.25
N LEU A 134 17.73 9.54 -8.82
CA LEU A 134 17.51 10.02 -10.18
C LEU A 134 17.37 11.54 -10.21
N THR A 135 17.78 12.16 -11.30
CA THR A 135 17.50 13.58 -11.55
C THR A 135 16.00 13.81 -11.76
N THR A 136 15.55 15.07 -11.73
CA THR A 136 14.15 15.43 -12.00
C THR A 136 13.68 14.93 -13.37
N ASP A 137 14.50 15.11 -14.41
CA ASP A 137 14.17 14.65 -15.76
C ASP A 137 14.11 13.12 -15.86
N GLN A 138 15.09 12.42 -15.28
CA GLN A 138 15.11 10.96 -15.26
C GLN A 138 13.91 10.39 -14.49
N THR A 139 13.54 11.01 -13.37
CA THR A 139 12.36 10.63 -12.57
C THR A 139 11.09 10.81 -13.39
N ARG A 140 10.95 11.95 -14.10
CA ARG A 140 9.80 12.21 -14.97
C ARG A 140 9.69 11.18 -16.09
N GLU A 141 10.81 10.89 -16.77
CA GLU A 141 10.83 9.91 -17.85
C GLU A 141 10.48 8.50 -17.34
N LEU A 142 11.05 8.09 -16.20
CA LEU A 142 10.77 6.78 -15.62
C LEU A 142 9.29 6.64 -15.22
N LYS A 143 8.69 7.69 -14.66
CA LYS A 143 7.24 7.72 -14.35
C LYS A 143 6.39 7.52 -15.59
N LEU A 144 6.69 8.21 -16.69
CA LEU A 144 5.97 8.04 -17.96
C LEU A 144 6.11 6.62 -18.51
N ARG A 145 7.31 6.05 -18.45
CA ARG A 145 7.55 4.65 -18.85
C ARG A 145 6.73 3.67 -18.02
N ILE A 146 6.65 3.88 -16.71
CA ILE A 146 5.82 3.08 -15.80
C ILE A 146 4.34 3.17 -16.20
N ILE A 147 3.80 4.38 -16.35
CA ILE A 147 2.38 4.61 -16.67
C ILE A 147 2.02 3.88 -17.97
N ASN A 148 2.80 4.10 -19.04
CA ASN A 148 2.57 3.45 -20.32
C ASN A 148 2.62 1.92 -20.24
N LYS A 149 3.49 1.37 -19.39
CA LYS A 149 3.62 -0.08 -19.20
C LYS A 149 2.44 -0.68 -18.43
N VAL A 150 1.96 0.03 -17.40
CA VAL A 150 0.75 -0.34 -16.67
C VAL A 150 -0.46 -0.32 -17.61
N ASP A 151 -0.63 0.76 -18.36
CA ASP A 151 -1.73 0.90 -19.32
C ASP A 151 -1.70 -0.19 -20.41
N TRP A 152 -0.51 -0.55 -20.89
CA TRP A 152 -0.35 -1.65 -21.83
C TRP A 152 -0.74 -3.00 -21.22
N GLY A 153 -0.35 -3.27 -19.97
CA GLY A 153 -0.62 -4.56 -19.32
C GLY A 153 -2.05 -4.73 -18.80
N ASN A 154 -2.79 -3.63 -18.65
CA ASN A 154 -4.20 -3.63 -18.28
C ASN A 154 -5.16 -3.79 -19.47
N ARG A 155 -4.65 -3.71 -20.70
CA ARG A 155 -5.40 -4.01 -21.94
C ARG A 155 -5.41 -5.50 -22.21
#